data_AF-A0A1I0YHE3-F1
#
_entry.id   AF-A0A1I0YHE3-F1
#
_cell.length_a   1.000
_cell.length_b   1.000
_cell.length_c   1.000
_cell.angle_alpha   90.00
_cell.angle_beta   90.00
_cell.angle_gamma   90.00
#
_symmetry.space_group_name_H-M   'P 1'
#
loop_
_entity.id
_entity.type
_entity.pdbx_description
1 polymer ?
#
loop_
_entity_poly.entity_id
_entity_poly.type
_entity_poly.pdbx_seq_one_letter_code
_entity_poly.pdbx_strand_id
1 'polypeptide(L)'
;MFKVNHKKIAALALAGVMSFGIAGMSMTSVTEAAHHEAAYEDGTHNEYSHRMQKEERVHRQNILSLRYELRHGKITQQEFDKKMKHEQNRHDEAVKQIKADYERQNRHHH
;
A
#
# COMPACT_ATOMS: atom_id res chain seq x y z
N MET A 1 38.50 33.50 -28.43
CA MET A 1 37.18 32.92 -28.80
C MET A 1 37.42 31.69 -29.66
N PHE A 2 37.32 30.49 -29.08
CA PHE A 2 37.30 29.25 -29.84
C PHE A 2 35.94 28.59 -29.64
N LYS A 3 35.24 28.42 -30.77
CA LYS A 3 33.90 27.91 -30.94
C LYS A 3 34.01 26.39 -31.04
N VAL A 4 33.36 25.62 -30.17
CA VAL A 4 33.34 24.15 -30.27
C VAL A 4 31.90 23.68 -30.46
N ASN A 5 31.66 23.14 -31.66
CA ASN A 5 30.40 22.59 -32.12
C ASN A 5 30.11 21.22 -31.48
N HIS A 6 28.82 20.98 -31.23
CA HIS A 6 28.27 19.70 -30.81
C HIS A 6 28.48 18.60 -31.85
N LYS A 7 29.17 17.51 -31.47
CA LYS A 7 29.04 16.20 -32.10
C LYS A 7 29.07 15.11 -31.03
N LYS A 8 27.94 14.40 -30.97
CA LYS A 8 27.62 13.13 -30.29
C LYS A 8 28.84 12.26 -29.97
N ILE A 9 29.00 11.87 -28.70
CA ILE A 9 29.39 10.49 -28.33
C ILE A 9 28.69 10.15 -27.01
N ALA A 10 27.71 9.25 -27.09
CA ALA A 10 27.12 8.57 -25.95
C ALA A 10 28.18 7.65 -25.33
N ALA A 11 28.51 7.87 -24.07
CA ALA A 11 29.28 6.93 -23.27
C ALA A 11 28.34 6.30 -22.25
N LEU A 12 27.76 5.17 -22.66
CA LEU A 12 27.21 4.15 -21.78
C LEU A 12 28.30 3.73 -20.79
N ALA A 13 28.09 4.02 -19.50
CA ALA A 13 28.86 3.41 -18.42
C ALA A 13 27.90 2.52 -17.61
N LEU A 14 27.64 1.33 -18.15
CA LEU A 14 27.01 0.24 -17.41
C LEU A 14 28.15 -0.55 -16.74
N ALA A 15 28.43 -0.24 -15.48
CA ALA A 15 29.20 -1.10 -14.58
C ALA A 15 28.20 -1.54 -13.50
N GLY A 16 27.73 -2.79 -13.44
CA GLY A 16 28.55 -3.98 -13.14
C GLY A 16 29.13 -3.77 -11.75
N VAL A 17 28.58 -4.28 -10.64
CA VAL A 17 28.37 -5.69 -10.29
C VAL A 17 27.32 -5.76 -9.16
N MET A 18 26.21 -6.48 -9.34
CA MET A 18 25.40 -6.93 -8.19
C MET A 18 25.96 -8.27 -7.72
N SER A 19 26.79 -8.24 -6.69
CA SER A 19 27.24 -9.46 -6.03
C SER A 19 26.09 -10.05 -5.21
N PHE A 20 25.41 -11.05 -5.77
CA PHE A 20 24.49 -11.90 -5.01
C PHE A 20 25.29 -12.77 -4.03
N GLY A 21 25.48 -12.27 -2.81
CA GLY A 21 25.91 -13.08 -1.68
C GLY A 21 24.72 -13.81 -1.09
N ILE A 22 24.45 -15.04 -1.55
CA ILE A 22 23.59 -15.95 -0.80
C ILE A 22 24.45 -16.53 0.33
N ALA A 23 24.43 -15.86 1.48
CA ALA A 23 24.94 -16.44 2.71
C ALA A 23 23.99 -17.57 3.15
N GLY A 24 24.60 -18.67 3.57
CA GLY A 24 23.97 -19.99 3.70
C GLY A 24 22.67 -20.03 4.50
N MET A 25 21.70 -20.77 3.96
CA MET A 25 20.56 -21.26 4.71
C MET A 25 21.04 -22.34 5.67
N SER A 26 21.36 -21.96 6.91
CA SER A 26 21.35 -22.90 8.02
C SER A 26 19.89 -23.23 8.33
N MET A 27 19.41 -24.37 7.82
CA MET A 27 18.13 -24.96 8.20
C MET A 27 18.27 -25.52 9.63
N THR A 28 18.03 -24.69 10.63
CA THR A 28 17.92 -25.15 12.02
C THR A 28 16.47 -25.46 12.35
N SER A 29 16.23 -26.77 12.46
CA SER A 29 15.19 -27.48 13.23
C SER A 29 13.78 -26.89 13.29
N VAL A 30 12.87 -27.60 12.64
CA VAL A 30 11.42 -27.62 12.90
C VAL A 30 11.19 -27.76 14.40
N THR A 31 10.71 -26.71 15.04
CA THR A 31 10.13 -26.76 16.39
C THR A 31 8.73 -26.19 16.33
N GLU A 32 7.79 -27.05 16.75
CA GLU A 32 6.40 -26.80 17.06
C GLU A 32 5.47 -26.40 15.91
N ALA A 33 4.61 -27.37 15.58
CA ALA A 33 3.30 -27.13 14.99
C ALA A 33 2.46 -26.25 15.94
N ALA A 34 2.71 -24.95 15.93
CA ALA A 34 1.69 -23.98 16.29
C ALA A 34 0.75 -23.89 15.08
N HIS A 35 -0.54 -24.13 15.30
CA HIS A 35 -1.60 -23.89 14.33
C HIS A 35 -1.65 -22.37 14.02
N HIS A 36 -0.70 -21.88 13.22
CA HIS A 36 -0.76 -20.55 12.65
C HIS A 36 -1.78 -20.60 11.51
N GLU A 37 -2.95 -19.99 11.73
CA GLU A 37 -3.78 -19.60 10.59
C GLU A 37 -2.89 -18.87 9.59
N ALA A 38 -2.96 -19.29 8.32
CA ALA A 38 -2.12 -18.72 7.28
C ALA A 38 -2.31 -17.20 7.25
N ALA A 39 -1.23 -16.45 7.41
CA ALA A 39 -1.29 -15.00 7.33
C ALA A 39 -1.79 -14.57 5.93
N TYR A 40 -2.60 -13.52 5.90
CA TYR A 40 -2.96 -12.84 4.65
C TYR A 40 -1.70 -12.26 3.98
N GLU A 41 -1.78 -11.94 2.68
CA GLU A 41 -0.65 -11.36 1.92
C GLU A 41 -0.09 -10.06 2.54
N ASP A 42 -0.88 -9.37 3.36
CA ASP A 42 -0.47 -8.16 4.07
C ASP A 42 0.11 -8.42 5.48
N GLY A 43 0.29 -9.69 5.86
CA GLY A 43 0.83 -10.09 7.16
C GLY A 43 -0.18 -10.05 8.30
N THR A 44 -1.45 -9.75 8.04
CA THR A 44 -2.50 -9.88 9.06
C THR A 44 -2.84 -11.34 9.28
N HIS A 45 -3.26 -11.69 10.50
CA HIS A 45 -3.55 -13.07 10.90
C HIS A 45 -5.02 -13.29 11.24
N ASN A 46 -5.87 -12.27 11.05
CA ASN A 46 -7.32 -12.38 11.25
C ASN A 46 -8.06 -11.51 10.22
N GLU A 47 -9.28 -11.90 9.89
CA GLU A 47 -10.10 -11.26 8.85
C GLU A 47 -10.38 -9.78 9.16
N TYR A 48 -10.64 -9.45 10.42
CA TYR A 48 -10.94 -8.07 10.83
C TYR A 48 -9.76 -7.13 10.54
N SER A 49 -8.55 -7.49 10.98
CA SER A 49 -7.33 -6.73 10.73
C SER A 49 -7.02 -6.64 9.24
N HIS A 50 -7.20 -7.73 8.49
CA HIS A 50 -7.04 -7.74 7.04
C HIS A 50 -7.96 -6.71 6.36
N ARG A 51 -9.26 -6.75 6.70
CA ARG A 51 -10.27 -5.85 6.13
C ARG A 51 -10.03 -4.40 6.51
N MET A 52 -9.64 -4.13 7.76
CA MET A 52 -9.27 -2.78 8.20
C MET A 52 -8.07 -2.22 7.43
N GLN A 53 -7.00 -3.01 7.26
CA GLN A 53 -5.81 -2.57 6.54
C GLN A 53 -6.07 -2.41 5.03
N LYS A 54 -6.95 -3.23 4.47
CA LYS A 54 -7.40 -3.10 3.08
C LYS A 54 -8.19 -1.80 2.88
N GLU A 55 -9.13 -1.48 3.76
CA GLU A 55 -9.91 -0.24 3.68
C GLU A 55 -9.02 1.01 3.85
N GLU A 56 -8.08 0.99 4.78
CA GLU A 56 -7.10 2.09 4.94
C GLU A 56 -6.26 2.31 3.66
N ARG A 57 -5.86 1.23 2.98
CA ARG A 57 -5.15 1.32 1.70
C ARG A 57 -6.03 1.96 0.61
N VAL A 58 -7.29 1.57 0.50
CA VAL A 58 -8.25 2.15 -0.45
C VAL A 58 -8.45 3.64 -0.16
N HIS A 59 -8.71 3.99 1.11
CA HIS A 59 -8.89 5.38 1.52
C HIS A 59 -7.69 6.27 1.17
N ARG A 60 -6.49 5.80 1.48
CA ARG A 60 -5.24 6.48 1.13
C ARG A 60 -5.10 6.66 -0.38
N GLN A 61 -5.38 5.63 -1.18
CA GLN A 61 -5.29 5.71 -2.65
C GLN A 61 -6.27 6.74 -3.21
N ASN A 62 -7.51 6.76 -2.71
CA ASN A 62 -8.51 7.74 -3.13
C ASN A 62 -8.08 9.17 -2.80
N ILE A 63 -7.59 9.42 -1.58
CA ILE A 63 -7.03 10.72 -1.19
C ILE A 63 -5.89 11.14 -2.12
N LEU A 64 -4.97 10.23 -2.43
CA LEU A 64 -3.86 10.51 -3.33
C LEU A 64 -4.33 10.85 -4.74
N SER A 65 -5.35 10.14 -5.24
CA SER A 65 -5.99 10.43 -6.54
C SER A 65 -6.62 11.83 -6.55
N LEU A 66 -7.37 12.20 -5.50
CA LEU A 66 -7.96 13.53 -5.39
C LEU A 66 -6.91 14.64 -5.35
N ARG A 67 -5.82 14.43 -4.60
CA ARG A 67 -4.69 15.37 -4.55
C ARG A 67 -3.99 15.48 -5.90
N TYR A 68 -3.88 14.38 -6.63
CA TYR A 68 -3.34 14.39 -7.99
C TYR A 68 -4.23 15.20 -8.93
N GLU A 69 -5.55 14.97 -8.91
CA GLU A 69 -6.52 15.73 -9.71
C GLU A 69 -6.42 17.23 -9.45
N LEU A 70 -6.38 17.64 -8.18
CA LEU A 70 -6.23 19.05 -7.79
C LEU A 70 -4.90 19.64 -8.29
N ARG A 71 -3.79 18.93 -8.08
CA ARG A 71 -2.45 19.40 -8.49
C ARG A 71 -2.34 19.63 -10.00
N HIS A 72 -3.02 18.81 -10.79
CA HIS A 72 -3.01 18.90 -12.25
C HIS A 72 -4.14 19.77 -12.81
N GLY A 73 -4.86 20.50 -11.95
CA GLY A 73 -5.95 21.38 -12.37
C GLY A 73 -7.14 20.65 -12.99
N LYS A 74 -7.31 19.35 -12.73
CA LYS A 74 -8.45 18.56 -13.22
C LYS A 74 -9.74 18.85 -12.47
N ILE A 75 -9.61 19.34 -11.23
CA ILE A 75 -10.72 19.77 -10.38
C ILE A 75 -10.36 21.07 -9.66
N THR A 76 -11.38 21.83 -9.31
CA THR A 76 -11.25 23.04 -8.48
C THR A 76 -11.06 22.69 -7.00
N GLN A 77 -10.62 23.67 -6.20
CA GLN A 77 -10.51 23.50 -4.74
C GLN A 77 -11.87 23.14 -4.10
N GLN A 78 -12.97 23.76 -4.55
CA GLN A 78 -14.31 23.46 -4.04
C GLN A 78 -14.75 22.02 -4.33
N GLU A 79 -14.46 21.53 -5.54
CA GLU A 79 -14.73 20.14 -5.92
C GLU A 79 -13.86 19.17 -5.12
N PHE A 80 -12.59 19.50 -4.90
CA PHE A 80 -11.70 18.72 -4.05
C PHE A 80 -12.25 18.60 -2.62
N ASP A 81 -12.66 19.69 -2.00
CA ASP A 81 -13.19 19.69 -0.63
C ASP A 81 -14.46 18.84 -0.53
N LYS A 82 -15.36 18.96 -1.52
CA LYS A 82 -16.58 18.15 -1.61
C LYS A 82 -16.25 16.66 -1.76
N LYS A 83 -15.33 16.30 -2.67
CA LYS A 83 -14.91 14.91 -2.90
C LYS A 83 -14.17 14.34 -1.68
N MET A 84 -13.36 15.14 -1.00
CA MET A 84 -12.66 14.74 0.22
C MET A 84 -13.65 14.40 1.33
N LYS A 85 -14.68 15.25 1.54
CA LYS A 85 -15.74 14.97 2.52
C LYS A 85 -16.51 13.69 2.16
N HIS A 86 -16.80 13.48 0.88
CA HIS A 86 -17.47 12.27 0.43
C HIS A 86 -16.63 11.01 0.69
N GLU A 87 -15.33 11.08 0.37
CA GLU A 87 -14.39 9.98 0.61
C GLU A 87 -14.23 9.69 2.12
N GLN A 88 -14.20 10.71 2.97
CA GLN A 88 -14.17 10.52 4.42
C GLN A 88 -15.43 9.80 4.92
N ASN A 89 -16.61 10.24 4.48
CA ASN A 89 -17.86 9.59 4.86
C ASN A 89 -17.90 8.13 4.38
N ARG A 90 -17.41 7.85 3.17
CA ARG A 90 -17.32 6.48 2.63
C ARG A 90 -16.42 5.60 3.51
N HIS A 91 -15.24 6.11 3.88
CA HIS A 91 -14.31 5.41 4.75
C HIS A 91 -14.92 5.14 6.13
N ASP A 92 -15.56 6.14 6.74
CA ASP A 92 -16.20 6.00 8.05
C ASP A 92 -17.31 4.93 8.03
N GLU A 93 -18.14 4.91 6.98
CA GLU A 93 -19.17 3.88 6.82
C GLU A 93 -18.58 2.48 6.59
N ALA A 94 -17.51 2.35 5.79
CA ALA A 94 -16.82 1.09 5.60
C ALA A 94 -16.22 0.55 6.91
N VAL A 95 -15.58 1.43 7.69
CA VAL A 95 -15.02 1.07 9.01
C VAL A 95 -16.13 0.65 9.98
N LYS A 96 -17.27 1.35 10.01
CA LYS A 96 -18.42 0.96 10.85
C LYS A 96 -18.93 -0.43 10.48
N GLN A 97 -19.04 -0.74 9.19
CA GLN A 97 -19.49 -2.06 8.74
C GLN A 97 -18.51 -3.17 9.14
N ILE A 98 -17.21 -2.96 8.94
CA ILE A 98 -16.18 -3.93 9.34
C ILE A 98 -16.23 -4.20 10.85
N LYS A 99 -16.41 -3.14 11.66
CA LYS A 99 -16.57 -3.27 13.12
C LYS A 99 -17.85 -4.01 13.52
N ALA A 100 -18.98 -3.66 12.90
CA ALA A 100 -20.25 -4.30 13.18
C ALA A 100 -20.24 -5.80 12.81
N ASP A 101 -19.58 -6.16 11.71
CA ASP A 101 -19.40 -7.56 11.30
C ASP A 101 -18.60 -8.35 12.35
N TYR A 102 -17.49 -7.77 12.82
CA TYR A 102 -16.64 -8.38 13.84
C TYR A 102 -17.37 -8.54 15.18
N GLU A 103 -18.11 -7.53 15.62
CA GLU A 103 -18.91 -7.62 16.84
C GLU A 103 -20.00 -8.70 16.74
N ARG A 104 -20.67 -8.81 15.59
CA ARG A 104 -21.67 -9.85 15.35
C ARG A 104 -21.05 -11.23 15.40
N GLN A 105 -19.93 -11.44 14.71
CA GLN A 105 -19.21 -12.72 14.74
C GLN A 105 -18.81 -13.09 16.18
N ASN A 106 -18.19 -12.16 16.91
CA ASN A 106 -17.78 -12.42 18.30
C ASN A 106 -18.95 -12.74 19.22
N ARG A 107 -20.11 -12.09 19.06
CA ARG A 107 -21.31 -12.41 19.85
C ARG A 107 -21.87 -13.80 19.58
N HIS A 108 -21.61 -14.39 18.41
CA HIS A 108 -22.03 -15.76 18.08
C HIS A 108 -21.03 -16.82 18.52
N HIS A 109 -19.82 -16.42 18.95
CA HIS A 109 -18.79 -17.33 19.46
C HIS A 109 -18.76 -17.45 21.00
N HIS A 110 -19.60 -16.69 21.70
CA HIS A 110 -19.82 -16.77 23.16
C HIS A 110 -21.15 -17.45 23.48
#